data_AF-A0A060A4B2-F1
#
_entry.id   AF-A0A060A4B2-F1
#
_cell.length_a   1.000
_cell.length_b   1.000
_cell.length_c   1.000
_cell.angle_alpha   90.00
_cell.angle_beta   90.00
_cell.angle_gamma   90.00
#
_symmetry.space_group_name_H-M   'P 1'
#
loop_
_entity.id
_entity.type
_entity.pdbx_description
1 polymer ?
#
loop_
_entity_poly.entity_id
_entity_poly.type
_entity_poly.pdbx_seq_one_letter_code
_entity_poly.pdbx_strand_id
1 'polypeptide(L)'
;TKDGYKVIKSIKPEEPLAQAIANIIAQSASQCNDKVGDGTTTCSILTAKVIEEVSKAKAAGADIISIKNGILKAKELVLESLLSMKRDVSSEDEIAQVATISANGDKNIGSKIAQCVKEVGKDGVITVEESKGFKELEVEKTDGMQFDRGYLSPYFVTNAEKMLIEFENPYILLTEKKLNIIQPILPILENIARSGRPLLIIAEDVEGEALSTLVLNKLRGGLHVAAVKAPGFGDRRKDMLGDIAILTGAKYVINDELAVKMEDLTLDDLGTAKNIRIT
;
A
#
# COMPACT_ATOMS: atom_id res chain seq x y z
N THR A 1 4.08 -19.10 14.50
CA THR A 1 4.63 -17.78 14.11
C THR A 1 4.93 -16.99 15.37
N LYS A 2 5.96 -16.12 15.39
CA LYS A 2 6.27 -15.20 16.50
C LYS A 2 5.67 -13.80 16.30
N ASP A 3 5.00 -13.58 15.16
CA ASP A 3 4.40 -12.32 14.78
C ASP A 3 3.00 -12.16 15.42
N GLY A 4 2.85 -11.19 16.32
CA GLY A 4 1.62 -10.89 17.03
C GLY A 4 0.45 -10.52 16.10
N TYR A 5 0.72 -9.92 14.94
CA TYR A 5 -0.31 -9.56 13.96
C TYR A 5 -0.95 -10.80 13.33
N LYS A 6 -0.14 -11.78 12.93
CA LYS A 6 -0.65 -13.06 12.40
C LYS A 6 -1.41 -13.84 13.47
N VAL A 7 -0.93 -13.82 14.72
CA VAL A 7 -1.61 -14.49 15.84
C VAL A 7 -2.99 -13.87 16.05
N ILE A 8 -3.10 -12.54 16.17
CA ILE A 8 -4.39 -11.93 16.49
C ILE A 8 -5.46 -12.14 15.41
N LYS A 9 -5.06 -12.15 14.12
CA LYS A 9 -5.96 -12.47 13.00
C LYS A 9 -6.49 -13.90 13.01
N SER A 10 -5.78 -14.83 13.65
CA SER A 10 -6.18 -16.24 13.72
C SER A 10 -7.17 -16.55 14.86
N ILE A 11 -7.29 -15.66 15.85
CA ILE A 11 -8.12 -15.88 17.04
C ILE A 11 -9.59 -15.65 16.67
N LYS A 12 -10.40 -16.72 16.74
CA LYS A 12 -11.85 -16.69 16.47
C LYS A 12 -12.60 -17.45 17.57
N PRO A 13 -12.93 -16.78 18.68
CA PRO A 13 -13.72 -17.39 19.75
C PRO A 13 -15.11 -17.79 19.23
N GLU A 14 -15.66 -18.89 19.74
CA GLU A 14 -17.02 -19.35 19.40
C GLU A 14 -18.10 -18.51 20.09
N GLU A 15 -17.80 -18.01 21.29
CA GLU A 15 -18.72 -17.23 22.10
C GLU A 15 -18.85 -15.80 21.54
N PRO A 16 -20.07 -15.30 21.26
CA PRO A 16 -20.27 -14.03 20.55
C PRO A 16 -19.62 -12.81 21.23
N LEU A 17 -19.65 -12.72 22.57
CA LEU A 17 -19.06 -11.59 23.29
C LEU A 17 -17.53 -11.64 23.21
N ALA A 18 -16.93 -12.81 23.44
CA ALA A 18 -15.50 -13.03 23.26
C ALA A 18 -15.06 -12.72 21.83
N GLN A 19 -15.86 -13.10 20.83
CA GLN A 19 -15.58 -12.80 19.43
C GLN A 19 -15.61 -11.29 19.14
N ALA A 20 -16.61 -10.58 19.67
CA ALA A 20 -16.68 -9.13 19.54
C ALA A 20 -15.47 -8.42 20.16
N ILE A 21 -15.04 -8.84 21.35
CA ILE A 21 -13.85 -8.29 22.02
C ILE A 21 -12.58 -8.58 21.22
N ALA A 22 -12.40 -9.83 20.77
CA ALA A 22 -11.25 -10.23 19.95
C ALA A 22 -11.17 -9.38 18.66
N ASN A 23 -12.30 -9.14 18.00
CA ASN A 23 -12.35 -8.30 16.80
C ASN A 23 -11.96 -6.84 17.07
N ILE A 24 -12.35 -6.26 18.21
CA ILE A 24 -11.96 -4.88 18.60
C ILE A 24 -10.44 -4.77 18.79
N ILE A 25 -9.83 -5.74 19.46
CA ILE A 25 -8.38 -5.76 19.68
C ILE A 25 -7.65 -5.98 18.33
N ALA A 26 -8.14 -6.91 17.51
CA ALA A 26 -7.59 -7.16 16.17
C ALA A 26 -7.66 -5.92 15.27
N GLN A 27 -8.78 -5.20 15.30
CA GLN A 27 -8.96 -3.96 14.53
C GLN A 27 -8.00 -2.87 15.01
N SER A 28 -7.85 -2.71 16.33
CA SER A 28 -6.93 -1.72 16.92
C SER A 28 -5.47 -2.01 16.54
N ALA A 29 -5.07 -3.28 16.63
CA ALA A 29 -3.75 -3.72 16.21
C ALA A 29 -3.51 -3.53 14.71
N SER A 30 -4.52 -3.80 13.86
CA SER A 30 -4.42 -3.56 12.41
C SER A 30 -4.24 -2.08 12.10
N GLN A 31 -5.05 -1.20 12.70
CA GLN A 31 -4.90 0.24 12.50
C GLN A 31 -3.54 0.78 12.97
N CYS A 32 -2.97 0.20 14.03
CA CYS A 32 -1.61 0.50 14.46
C CYS A 32 -0.61 0.09 13.38
N ASN A 33 -0.68 -1.15 12.91
CA ASN A 33 0.19 -1.66 11.87
C ASN A 33 0.12 -0.83 10.58
N ASP A 34 -1.08 -0.47 10.14
CA ASP A 34 -1.30 0.26 8.90
C ASP A 34 -0.75 1.70 8.96
N LYS A 35 -0.69 2.30 10.16
CA LYS A 35 -0.18 3.67 10.36
C LYS A 35 1.32 3.75 10.63
N VAL A 36 1.88 2.78 11.35
CA VAL A 36 3.26 2.87 11.85
C VAL A 36 4.14 1.65 11.52
N GLY A 37 3.57 0.57 10.96
CA GLY A 37 4.32 -0.62 10.51
C GLY A 37 4.76 -1.60 11.59
N ASP A 38 4.60 -1.28 12.88
CA ASP A 38 4.93 -2.14 14.03
C ASP A 38 4.05 -1.81 15.26
N GLY A 39 4.28 -2.49 16.39
CA GLY A 39 3.64 -2.20 17.68
C GLY A 39 2.32 -2.93 17.91
N THR A 40 1.96 -3.87 17.04
CA THR A 40 0.69 -4.63 17.10
C THR A 40 0.51 -5.36 18.42
N THR A 41 1.57 -6.00 18.92
CA THR A 41 1.58 -6.69 20.22
C THR A 41 1.37 -5.70 21.38
N THR A 42 2.11 -4.59 21.39
CA THR A 42 2.00 -3.55 22.43
C THR A 42 0.61 -2.93 22.44
N CYS A 43 0.07 -2.58 21.28
CA CYS A 43 -1.28 -2.06 21.11
C CYS A 43 -2.33 -3.05 21.65
N SER A 44 -2.18 -4.33 21.33
CA SER A 44 -3.11 -5.37 21.78
C SER A 44 -3.12 -5.50 23.30
N ILE A 45 -1.94 -5.53 23.94
CA ILE A 45 -1.80 -5.64 25.39
C ILE A 45 -2.39 -4.41 26.09
N LEU A 46 -2.08 -3.21 25.62
CA LEU A 46 -2.61 -1.97 26.19
C LEU A 46 -4.13 -1.91 26.06
N THR A 47 -4.66 -2.28 24.90
CA THR A 47 -6.12 -2.31 24.66
C THR A 47 -6.80 -3.28 25.62
N ALA A 48 -6.27 -4.50 25.76
CA ALA A 48 -6.81 -5.49 26.69
C ALA A 48 -6.78 -4.99 28.14
N LYS A 49 -5.67 -4.37 28.57
CA LYS A 49 -5.53 -3.84 29.93
C LYS A 49 -6.46 -2.66 30.21
N VAL A 50 -6.64 -1.75 29.25
CA VAL A 50 -7.61 -0.66 29.40
C VAL A 50 -9.03 -1.21 29.56
N ILE A 51 -9.43 -2.19 28.75
CA ILE A 51 -10.76 -2.82 28.86
C ILE A 51 -10.94 -3.49 30.24
N GLU A 52 -9.93 -4.23 30.70
CA GLU A 52 -9.94 -4.91 31.99
C GLU A 52 -10.14 -3.91 33.16
N GLU A 53 -9.36 -2.84 33.20
CA GLU A 53 -9.41 -1.84 34.27
C GLU A 53 -10.69 -0.99 34.23
N VAL A 54 -11.17 -0.64 33.04
CA VAL A 54 -12.47 0.05 32.88
C VAL A 54 -13.61 -0.84 33.36
N SER A 55 -13.56 -2.15 33.07
CA SER A 55 -14.57 -3.11 33.54
C SER A 55 -14.59 -3.19 35.07
N LYS A 56 -13.42 -3.27 35.71
CA LYS A 56 -13.30 -3.25 37.18
C LYS A 56 -13.84 -1.96 37.79
N ALA A 57 -13.47 -0.81 37.23
CA ALA A 57 -13.94 0.49 37.71
C ALA A 57 -15.47 0.63 37.58
N LYS A 58 -16.04 0.16 36.45
CA LYS A 58 -17.49 0.15 36.25
C LYS A 58 -18.19 -0.78 37.25
N ALA A 59 -17.65 -1.97 37.50
CA ALA A 59 -18.21 -2.90 38.49
C ALA A 59 -18.19 -2.32 39.91
N ALA A 60 -17.21 -1.45 40.22
CA ALA A 60 -17.15 -0.68 41.45
C ALA A 60 -18.10 0.53 41.50
N GLY A 61 -18.92 0.75 40.46
CA GLY A 61 -19.94 1.82 40.42
C GLY A 61 -19.44 3.17 39.89
N ALA A 62 -18.24 3.23 39.30
CA ALA A 62 -17.74 4.48 38.74
C ALA A 62 -18.45 4.87 37.43
N ASP A 63 -18.63 6.19 37.23
CA ASP A 63 -19.25 6.74 36.03
C ASP A 63 -18.38 6.57 34.78
N ILE A 64 -18.96 5.98 33.73
CA ILE A 64 -18.25 5.64 32.49
C ILE A 64 -17.79 6.89 31.75
N ILE A 65 -18.58 7.97 31.79
CA ILE A 65 -18.24 9.21 31.08
C ILE A 65 -17.01 9.85 31.72
N SER A 66 -16.97 9.87 33.05
CA SER A 66 -15.84 10.37 33.83
C SER A 66 -14.57 9.55 33.58
N ILE A 67 -14.67 8.21 33.56
CA ILE A 67 -13.54 7.32 33.24
C ILE A 67 -13.01 7.62 31.84
N LYS A 68 -13.89 7.67 30.83
CA LYS A 68 -13.51 7.97 29.44
C LYS A 68 -12.78 9.31 29.35
N ASN A 69 -13.31 10.35 29.97
CA ASN A 69 -12.71 11.67 29.97
C ASN A 69 -11.35 11.69 30.67
N GLY A 70 -11.22 10.94 31.78
CA GLY A 70 -9.95 10.74 32.48
C GLY A 70 -8.89 10.06 31.60
N ILE A 71 -9.27 8.98 30.91
CA ILE A 71 -8.38 8.27 29.98
C ILE A 71 -7.93 9.19 28.84
N LEU A 72 -8.84 9.97 28.25
CA LEU A 72 -8.48 10.89 27.18
C LEU A 72 -7.49 11.96 27.65
N LYS A 73 -7.70 12.54 28.84
CA LYS A 73 -6.75 13.50 29.43
C LYS A 73 -5.40 12.85 29.73
N ALA A 74 -5.40 11.65 30.31
CA ALA A 74 -4.18 10.92 30.59
C ALA A 74 -3.41 10.59 29.30
N LYS A 75 -4.11 10.22 28.22
CA LYS A 75 -3.53 9.98 26.91
C LYS A 75 -2.78 11.19 26.37
N GLU A 76 -3.36 12.40 26.47
CA GLU A 76 -2.68 13.63 26.03
C GLU A 76 -1.40 13.90 26.85
N LEU A 77 -1.46 13.76 28.17
CA LEU A 77 -0.28 13.94 29.03
C LEU A 77 0.82 12.91 28.77
N VAL A 78 0.43 11.65 28.55
CA VAL A 78 1.38 10.59 28.18
C VAL A 78 2.00 10.88 26.82
N LEU A 79 1.22 11.35 25.85
CA LEU A 79 1.72 11.71 24.53
C LEU A 79 2.72 12.87 24.60
N GLU A 80 2.41 13.92 25.34
CA GLU A 80 3.32 15.05 25.57
C GLU A 80 4.64 14.60 26.19
N SER A 81 4.55 13.75 27.22
CA SER A 81 5.72 13.18 27.88
C SER A 81 6.57 12.33 26.93
N LEU A 82 5.93 11.46 26.13
CA LEU A 82 6.63 10.64 25.13
C LEU A 82 7.30 11.49 24.05
N LEU A 83 6.63 12.55 23.58
CA LEU A 83 7.21 13.48 22.61
C LEU A 83 8.41 14.23 23.18
N SER A 84 8.39 14.57 24.47
CA SER A 84 9.54 15.21 25.14
C SER A 84 10.75 14.28 25.29
N MET A 85 10.51 12.96 25.32
CA MET A 85 11.55 11.92 25.39
C MET A 85 12.01 11.43 24.00
N LYS A 86 11.35 11.87 22.92
CA LYS A 86 11.69 11.47 21.56
C LYS A 86 13.13 11.90 21.26
N ARG A 87 13.91 10.95 20.72
CA ARG A 87 15.23 11.23 20.14
C ARG A 87 15.16 11.05 18.63
N ASP A 88 15.63 12.04 17.89
CA ASP A 88 15.74 11.91 16.43
C ASP A 88 16.89 10.97 16.07
N VAL A 89 16.60 10.03 15.16
CA VAL A 89 17.57 9.11 14.61
C VAL A 89 18.17 9.74 13.35
N SER A 90 19.49 9.88 13.32
CA SER A 90 20.17 10.59 12.23
C SER A 90 21.41 9.88 11.70
N SER A 91 22.03 9.04 12.52
CA SER A 91 23.21 8.27 12.09
C SER A 91 22.81 6.94 11.45
N GLU A 92 23.62 6.48 10.50
CA GLU A 92 23.47 5.17 9.84
C GLU A 92 23.46 4.02 10.86
N ASP A 93 24.31 4.11 11.89
CA ASP A 93 24.39 3.11 12.97
C ASP A 93 23.09 3.02 13.79
N GLU A 94 22.47 4.16 14.11
CA GLU A 94 21.19 4.18 14.81
C GLU A 94 20.05 3.62 13.94
N ILE A 95 20.05 3.95 12.64
CA ILE A 95 19.07 3.39 11.69
C ILE A 95 19.22 1.87 11.62
N ALA A 96 20.46 1.37 11.50
CA ALA A 96 20.76 -0.05 11.49
C ALA A 96 20.32 -0.73 12.80
N GLN A 97 20.51 -0.07 13.95
CA GLN A 97 20.10 -0.60 15.25
C GLN A 97 18.58 -0.74 15.35
N VAL A 98 17.83 0.30 14.96
CA VAL A 98 16.35 0.26 14.96
C VAL A 98 15.86 -0.86 14.04
N ALA A 99 16.39 -0.91 12.80
CA ALA A 99 16.03 -1.94 11.84
C ALA A 99 16.37 -3.36 12.31
N THR A 100 17.51 -3.55 12.99
CA THR A 100 17.92 -4.83 13.59
C THR A 100 16.92 -5.30 14.64
N ILE A 101 16.46 -4.39 15.51
CA ILE A 101 15.49 -4.72 16.57
C ILE A 101 14.15 -5.12 15.95
N SER A 102 13.65 -4.35 14.98
CA SER A 102 12.43 -4.69 14.24
C SER A 102 12.54 -5.99 13.45
N ALA A 103 13.73 -6.33 12.97
CA ALA A 103 14.03 -7.60 12.30
C ALA A 103 14.31 -8.76 13.27
N ASN A 104 13.82 -8.70 14.52
CA ASN A 104 14.01 -9.73 15.56
C ASN A 104 15.49 -10.05 15.86
N GLY A 105 16.36 -9.05 15.79
CA GLY A 105 17.79 -9.17 16.08
C GLY A 105 18.67 -9.52 14.87
N ASP A 106 18.11 -9.56 13.66
CA ASP A 106 18.88 -9.81 12.44
C ASP A 106 19.71 -8.58 12.03
N LYS A 107 21.01 -8.64 12.32
CA LYS A 107 21.97 -7.58 11.99
C LYS A 107 22.21 -7.43 10.48
N ASN A 108 22.09 -8.51 9.71
CA ASN A 108 22.30 -8.45 8.26
C ASN A 108 21.19 -7.59 7.64
N ILE A 109 19.93 -7.91 7.96
CA ILE A 109 18.76 -7.12 7.54
C ILE A 109 18.89 -5.67 8.00
N GLY A 110 19.24 -5.43 9.27
CA GLY A 110 19.40 -4.08 9.80
C GLY A 110 20.44 -3.26 9.06
N SER A 111 21.62 -3.84 8.79
CA SER A 111 22.70 -3.17 8.05
C SER A 111 22.31 -2.83 6.60
N LYS A 112 21.59 -3.74 5.93
CA LYS A 112 21.15 -3.56 4.55
C LYS A 112 20.07 -2.49 4.43
N ILE A 113 19.13 -2.44 5.38
CA ILE A 113 18.12 -1.37 5.45
C ILE A 113 18.80 -0.01 5.64
N ALA A 114 19.79 0.09 6.53
CA ALA A 114 20.53 1.34 6.72
C ALA A 114 21.28 1.78 5.45
N GLN A 115 21.88 0.82 4.73
CA GLN A 115 22.48 1.08 3.42
C GLN A 115 21.45 1.64 2.43
N CYS A 116 20.26 1.01 2.31
CA CYS A 116 19.20 1.51 1.44
C CYS A 116 18.81 2.95 1.78
N VAL A 117 18.52 3.24 3.06
CA VAL A 117 18.11 4.58 3.52
C VAL A 117 19.18 5.63 3.21
N LYS A 118 20.47 5.27 3.26
CA LYS A 118 21.57 6.16 2.87
C LYS A 118 21.62 6.45 1.38
N GLU A 119 21.33 5.47 0.53
CA GLU A 119 21.39 5.60 -0.93
C GLU A 119 20.19 6.34 -1.54
N VAL A 120 18.99 6.16 -0.97
CA VAL A 120 17.75 6.80 -1.44
C VAL A 120 17.37 8.07 -0.65
N GLY A 121 17.94 8.25 0.54
CA GLY A 121 17.59 9.34 1.45
C GLY A 121 16.40 9.00 2.35
N LYS A 122 16.09 9.88 3.32
CA LYS A 122 15.04 9.64 4.33
C LYS A 122 13.64 9.52 3.75
N ASP A 123 13.37 10.23 2.67
CA ASP A 123 12.08 10.25 1.98
C ASP A 123 12.07 9.32 0.75
N GLY A 124 13.11 8.50 0.59
CA GLY A 124 13.23 7.55 -0.50
C GLY A 124 12.35 6.32 -0.32
N VAL A 125 11.89 5.76 -1.43
CA VAL A 125 11.07 4.55 -1.44
C VAL A 125 11.96 3.33 -1.48
N ILE A 126 11.73 2.39 -0.55
CA ILE A 126 12.45 1.11 -0.50
C ILE A 126 11.44 0.00 -0.77
N THR A 127 11.71 -0.82 -1.77
CA THR A 127 10.93 -2.01 -2.11
C THR A 127 11.72 -3.27 -1.80
N VAL A 128 11.02 -4.35 -1.43
CA VAL A 128 11.62 -5.66 -1.15
C VAL A 128 11.08 -6.68 -2.14
N GLU A 129 11.96 -7.31 -2.91
CA GLU A 129 11.62 -8.36 -3.88
C GLU A 129 12.19 -9.71 -3.45
N GLU A 130 11.44 -10.78 -3.68
CA GLU A 130 11.91 -12.14 -3.42
C GLU A 130 12.71 -12.63 -4.63
N SER A 131 13.99 -12.93 -4.44
CA SER A 131 14.83 -13.40 -5.53
C SER A 131 14.50 -14.86 -5.88
N LYS A 132 14.38 -15.17 -7.18
CA LYS A 132 14.27 -16.55 -7.68
C LYS A 132 15.64 -17.26 -7.58
N GLY A 133 16.09 -17.59 -6.35
CA GLY A 133 17.35 -18.30 -6.09
C GLY A 133 17.81 -18.25 -4.61
N PHE A 134 18.83 -19.04 -4.27
CA PHE A 134 19.50 -19.03 -2.94
C PHE A 134 20.52 -17.89 -2.82
N LYS A 135 20.16 -16.68 -3.27
CA LYS A 135 21.05 -15.53 -3.16
C LYS A 135 20.96 -14.89 -1.79
N GLU A 136 22.07 -14.29 -1.36
CA GLU A 136 22.09 -13.39 -0.21
C GLU A 136 21.28 -12.11 -0.51
N LEU A 137 20.89 -11.37 0.53
CA LEU A 137 20.14 -10.12 0.40
C LEU A 137 20.93 -9.08 -0.42
N GLU A 138 20.51 -8.82 -1.65
CA GLU A 138 21.11 -7.83 -2.54
C GLU A 138 20.37 -6.48 -2.42
N VAL A 139 21.10 -5.37 -2.55
CA VAL A 139 20.55 -4.01 -2.60
C VAL A 139 20.86 -3.46 -3.98
N GLU A 140 19.82 -3.08 -4.72
CA GLU A 140 19.92 -2.48 -6.05
C GLU A 140 19.17 -1.15 -6.05
N LYS A 141 19.84 -0.08 -6.48
CA LYS A 141 19.20 1.22 -6.69
C LYS A 141 18.67 1.27 -8.11
N THR A 142 17.36 1.49 -8.24
CA THR A 142 16.67 1.65 -9.52
C THR A 142 15.89 2.95 -9.55
N ASP A 143 15.79 3.56 -10.73
CA ASP A 143 14.89 4.70 -10.93
C ASP A 143 13.44 4.24 -10.88
N GLY A 144 12.60 4.97 -10.15
CA GLY A 144 11.21 4.63 -9.93
C GLY A 144 10.42 5.76 -9.31
N MET A 145 9.11 5.58 -9.19
CA MET A 145 8.20 6.58 -8.63
C MET A 145 7.12 5.90 -7.81
N GLN A 146 6.72 6.56 -6.71
CA GLN A 146 5.55 6.20 -5.91
C GLN A 146 4.61 7.40 -5.84
N PHE A 147 3.30 7.13 -5.86
CA PHE A 147 2.27 8.14 -5.65
C PHE A 147 1.09 7.54 -4.88
N ASP A 148 0.35 8.40 -4.17
CA ASP A 148 -0.69 7.99 -3.22
C ASP A 148 -2.05 7.70 -3.90
N ARG A 149 -2.08 6.66 -4.75
CA ARG A 149 -3.32 6.17 -5.39
C ARG A 149 -3.33 4.63 -5.41
N GLY A 150 -4.33 4.06 -4.77
CA GLY A 150 -4.55 2.62 -4.77
C GLY A 150 -5.35 2.12 -5.98
N TYR A 151 -5.59 0.81 -6.01
CA TYR A 151 -6.40 0.17 -7.04
C TYR A 151 -7.88 0.54 -6.94
N LEU A 152 -8.54 0.69 -8.08
CA LEU A 152 -9.97 1.04 -8.14
C LEU A 152 -10.90 -0.10 -7.73
N SER A 153 -10.41 -1.35 -7.80
CA SER A 153 -11.19 -2.53 -7.44
C SER A 153 -10.32 -3.58 -6.75
N PRO A 154 -10.75 -4.13 -5.59
CA PRO A 154 -10.06 -5.26 -4.95
C PRO A 154 -9.98 -6.50 -5.83
N TYR A 155 -10.86 -6.61 -6.84
CA TYR A 155 -10.82 -7.72 -7.77
C TYR A 155 -9.58 -7.72 -8.67
N PHE A 156 -8.81 -6.64 -8.75
CA PHE A 156 -7.54 -6.62 -9.47
C PHE A 156 -6.37 -7.27 -8.71
N VAL A 157 -6.50 -7.49 -7.40
CA VAL A 157 -5.47 -8.11 -6.55
C VAL A 157 -4.94 -9.40 -7.18
N THR A 158 -3.61 -9.50 -7.27
CA THR A 158 -2.91 -10.70 -7.76
C THR A 158 -2.37 -11.53 -6.60
N ASN A 159 -2.00 -10.88 -5.49
CA ASN A 159 -1.59 -11.54 -4.26
C ASN A 159 -2.65 -11.36 -3.17
N ALA A 160 -3.50 -12.37 -2.98
CA ALA A 160 -4.59 -12.34 -2.01
C ALA A 160 -4.13 -12.33 -0.55
N GLU A 161 -2.93 -12.84 -0.25
CA GLU A 161 -2.41 -12.85 1.12
C GLU A 161 -1.96 -11.46 1.57
N LYS A 162 -1.27 -10.75 0.66
CA LYS A 162 -0.74 -9.40 0.91
C LYS A 162 -1.70 -8.30 0.48
N MET A 163 -2.82 -8.63 -0.16
CA MET A 163 -3.81 -7.70 -0.71
C MET A 163 -3.18 -6.65 -1.63
N LEU A 164 -2.35 -7.10 -2.57
CA LEU A 164 -1.64 -6.21 -3.48
C LEU A 164 -1.68 -6.72 -4.92
N ILE A 165 -1.42 -5.80 -5.85
CA ILE A 165 -1.23 -6.08 -7.26
C ILE A 165 0.26 -6.04 -7.56
N GLU A 166 0.77 -7.12 -8.10
CA GLU A 166 2.15 -7.29 -8.57
C GLU A 166 2.13 -7.63 -10.06
N PHE A 167 2.78 -6.79 -10.87
CA PHE A 167 2.99 -7.03 -12.30
C PHE A 167 4.49 -7.02 -12.63
N GLU A 168 4.92 -8.03 -13.39
CA GLU A 168 6.27 -8.14 -13.97
C GLU A 168 6.20 -7.76 -15.46
N ASN A 169 7.08 -6.87 -15.88
CA ASN A 169 7.14 -6.28 -17.23
C ASN A 169 5.79 -5.78 -17.79
N PRO A 170 4.99 -4.97 -17.05
CA PRO A 170 3.73 -4.46 -17.57
C PRO A 170 3.90 -3.41 -18.68
N TYR A 171 2.82 -3.25 -19.46
CA TYR A 171 2.54 -2.03 -20.22
C TYR A 171 1.79 -1.02 -19.35
N ILE A 172 1.97 0.27 -19.64
CA ILE A 172 1.40 1.37 -18.87
C ILE A 172 0.68 2.32 -19.83
N LEU A 173 -0.64 2.42 -19.68
CA LEU A 173 -1.50 3.36 -20.40
C LEU A 173 -1.76 4.59 -19.54
N LEU A 174 -1.42 5.77 -20.06
CA LEU A 174 -1.58 7.05 -19.38
C LEU A 174 -2.64 7.91 -20.10
N THR A 175 -3.64 8.38 -19.35
CA THR A 175 -4.68 9.25 -19.90
C THR A 175 -5.15 10.28 -18.88
N GLU A 176 -5.33 11.52 -19.32
CA GLU A 176 -5.99 12.57 -18.53
C GLU A 176 -7.52 12.44 -18.56
N LYS A 177 -8.07 11.63 -19.46
CA LYS A 177 -9.52 11.44 -19.61
C LYS A 177 -10.07 10.41 -18.64
N LYS A 178 -11.34 10.59 -18.27
CA LYS A 178 -12.14 9.55 -17.61
C LYS A 178 -12.49 8.44 -18.59
N LEU A 179 -12.39 7.19 -18.13
CA LEU A 179 -12.75 6.00 -18.88
C LEU A 179 -14.06 5.42 -18.35
N ASN A 180 -15.15 5.74 -19.05
CA ASN A 180 -16.50 5.26 -18.68
C ASN A 180 -16.97 4.13 -19.59
N ILE A 181 -16.45 4.10 -20.82
CA ILE A 181 -16.74 3.14 -21.89
C ILE A 181 -15.47 2.40 -22.29
N ILE A 182 -15.60 1.14 -22.72
CA ILE A 182 -14.47 0.27 -23.02
C ILE A 182 -14.01 0.36 -24.48
N GLN A 183 -14.92 0.75 -25.38
CA GLN A 183 -14.72 0.74 -26.83
C GLN A 183 -13.42 1.45 -27.27
N PRO A 184 -13.07 2.65 -26.74
CA PRO A 184 -11.87 3.35 -27.17
C PRO A 184 -10.55 2.63 -26.86
N ILE A 185 -10.54 1.76 -25.84
CA ILE A 185 -9.34 1.04 -25.42
C ILE A 185 -9.35 -0.43 -25.86
N LEU A 186 -10.45 -0.91 -26.45
CA LEU A 186 -10.63 -2.30 -26.85
C LEU A 186 -9.53 -2.79 -27.82
N PRO A 187 -9.08 -2.01 -28.83
CA PRO A 187 -7.96 -2.42 -29.69
C PRO A 187 -6.67 -2.68 -28.92
N ILE A 188 -6.36 -1.84 -27.93
CA ILE A 188 -5.18 -2.01 -27.06
C ILE A 188 -5.35 -3.28 -26.21
N LEU A 189 -6.53 -3.49 -25.61
CA LEU A 189 -6.78 -4.66 -24.76
C LEU A 189 -6.61 -5.98 -25.53
N GLU A 190 -7.03 -6.04 -26.79
CA GLU A 190 -6.80 -7.21 -27.65
C GLU A 190 -5.32 -7.46 -27.94
N ASN A 191 -4.54 -6.40 -28.15
CA ASN A 191 -3.09 -6.50 -28.36
C ASN A 191 -2.37 -6.93 -27.07
N ILE A 192 -2.80 -6.40 -25.91
CA ILE A 192 -2.28 -6.79 -24.60
C ILE A 192 -2.58 -8.27 -24.31
N ALA A 193 -3.82 -8.71 -24.53
CA ALA A 193 -4.20 -10.12 -24.36
C ALA A 193 -3.36 -11.05 -25.24
N ARG A 194 -3.06 -10.64 -26.48
CA ARG A 194 -2.15 -11.38 -27.39
C ARG A 194 -0.70 -11.39 -26.91
N SER A 195 -0.23 -10.29 -26.33
CA SER A 195 1.14 -10.20 -25.81
C SER A 195 1.37 -11.06 -24.55
N GLY A 196 0.29 -11.34 -23.80
CA GLY A 196 0.35 -12.03 -22.50
C GLY A 196 0.95 -11.18 -21.37
N ARG A 197 1.40 -9.95 -21.65
CA ARG A 197 1.94 -9.02 -20.65
C ARG A 197 0.82 -8.31 -19.90
N PRO A 198 0.99 -8.00 -18.60
CA PRO A 198 -0.01 -7.24 -17.86
C PRO A 198 -0.12 -5.78 -18.34
N LEU A 199 -1.27 -5.15 -18.08
CA LEU A 199 -1.53 -3.73 -18.35
C LEU A 199 -1.88 -2.98 -17.06
N LEU A 200 -1.20 -1.86 -16.80
CA LEU A 200 -1.62 -0.84 -15.86
C LEU A 200 -2.28 0.32 -16.60
N ILE A 201 -3.47 0.73 -16.16
CA ILE A 201 -4.15 1.93 -16.64
C ILE A 201 -4.08 3.00 -15.55
N ILE A 202 -3.50 4.15 -15.87
CA ILE A 202 -3.50 5.35 -15.02
C ILE A 202 -4.35 6.42 -15.74
N ALA A 203 -5.53 6.69 -15.20
CA ALA A 203 -6.52 7.58 -15.80
C ALA A 203 -7.02 8.63 -14.79
N GLU A 204 -7.65 9.72 -15.22
CA GLU A 204 -8.37 10.60 -14.26
C GLU A 204 -9.34 9.78 -13.39
N ASP A 205 -10.12 8.91 -14.04
CA ASP A 205 -10.98 7.94 -13.38
C ASP A 205 -11.28 6.77 -14.33
N VAL A 206 -11.61 5.61 -13.76
CA VAL A 206 -12.16 4.47 -14.52
C VAL A 206 -13.41 3.99 -13.82
N GLU A 207 -14.56 4.16 -14.45
CA GLU A 207 -15.87 3.93 -13.85
C GLU A 207 -16.85 3.22 -14.81
N GLY A 208 -18.02 2.87 -14.29
CA GLY A 208 -19.13 2.34 -15.09
C GLY A 208 -18.83 1.04 -15.84
N GLU A 209 -19.14 1.04 -17.14
CA GLU A 209 -19.00 -0.11 -18.02
C GLU A 209 -17.53 -0.53 -18.18
N ALA A 210 -16.63 0.45 -18.32
CA ALA A 210 -15.21 0.19 -18.48
C ALA A 210 -14.63 -0.59 -17.29
N LEU A 211 -14.86 -0.11 -16.06
CA LEU A 211 -14.36 -0.78 -14.85
C LEU A 211 -14.93 -2.19 -14.71
N SER A 212 -16.25 -2.35 -14.91
CA SER A 212 -16.94 -3.63 -14.80
C SER A 212 -16.39 -4.65 -15.80
N THR A 213 -16.13 -4.20 -17.03
CA THR A 213 -15.60 -5.05 -18.11
C THR A 213 -14.15 -5.47 -17.84
N LEU A 214 -13.31 -4.56 -17.37
CA LEU A 214 -11.92 -4.87 -17.00
C LEU A 214 -11.87 -5.91 -15.86
N VAL A 215 -12.69 -5.73 -14.83
CA VAL A 215 -12.77 -6.67 -13.71
C VAL A 215 -13.23 -8.06 -14.17
N LEU A 216 -14.30 -8.14 -14.97
CA LEU A 216 -14.82 -9.41 -15.46
C LEU A 216 -13.80 -10.15 -16.34
N ASN A 217 -13.07 -9.44 -17.20
CA ASN A 217 -12.04 -10.05 -18.05
C ASN A 217 -10.84 -10.56 -17.23
N LYS A 218 -10.44 -9.82 -16.20
CA LYS A 218 -9.41 -10.28 -15.25
C LYS A 218 -9.83 -11.55 -14.53
N LEU A 219 -11.07 -11.60 -14.03
CA LEU A 219 -11.59 -12.79 -13.33
C LEU A 219 -11.72 -14.02 -14.23
N ARG A 220 -11.97 -13.82 -15.54
CA ARG A 220 -12.00 -14.89 -16.53
C ARG A 220 -10.60 -15.35 -16.96
N GLY A 221 -9.53 -14.70 -16.49
CA GLY A 221 -8.15 -15.06 -16.79
C GLY A 221 -7.69 -14.67 -18.21
N GLY A 222 -8.50 -13.94 -18.97
CA GLY A 222 -8.17 -13.54 -20.34
C GLY A 222 -7.28 -12.30 -20.43
N LEU A 223 -7.18 -11.52 -19.34
CA LEU A 223 -6.44 -10.26 -19.33
C LEU A 223 -5.90 -9.95 -17.92
N HIS A 224 -4.59 -9.77 -17.80
CA HIS A 224 -3.98 -9.26 -16.56
C HIS A 224 -3.99 -7.74 -16.59
N VAL A 225 -4.96 -7.11 -15.93
CA VAL A 225 -5.12 -5.65 -15.94
C VAL A 225 -5.39 -5.11 -14.55
N ALA A 226 -4.91 -3.90 -14.28
CA ALA A 226 -5.26 -3.09 -13.12
C ALA A 226 -5.49 -1.63 -13.54
N ALA A 227 -6.33 -0.94 -12.78
CA ALA A 227 -6.60 0.48 -13.00
C ALA A 227 -6.45 1.27 -11.69
N VAL A 228 -5.79 2.41 -11.79
CA VAL A 228 -5.56 3.38 -10.70
C VAL A 228 -5.95 4.77 -11.18
N LYS A 229 -6.35 5.64 -10.23
CA LYS A 229 -6.51 7.07 -10.55
C LYS A 229 -5.17 7.72 -10.73
N ALA A 230 -5.10 8.72 -11.59
CA ALA A 230 -3.96 9.59 -11.74
C ALA A 230 -3.70 10.38 -10.44
N PRO A 231 -2.44 10.64 -10.10
CA PRO A 231 -2.11 11.50 -8.97
C PRO A 231 -2.39 12.97 -9.30
N GLY A 232 -2.62 13.78 -8.26
CA GLY A 232 -2.92 15.20 -8.42
C GLY A 232 -4.31 15.49 -9.00
N PHE A 233 -4.54 16.77 -9.33
CA PHE A 233 -5.76 17.31 -9.91
C PHE A 233 -5.41 18.50 -10.82
N GLY A 234 -6.23 18.78 -11.86
CA GLY A 234 -6.01 19.91 -12.78
C GLY A 234 -4.64 19.88 -13.44
N ASP A 235 -3.96 21.03 -13.50
CA ASP A 235 -2.63 21.15 -14.12
C ASP A 235 -1.58 20.26 -13.44
N ARG A 236 -1.63 20.12 -12.12
CA ARG A 236 -0.73 19.20 -11.40
C ARG A 236 -0.84 17.76 -11.86
N ARG A 237 -2.04 17.32 -12.24
CA ARG A 237 -2.22 15.96 -12.78
C ARG A 237 -1.55 15.83 -14.15
N LYS A 238 -1.65 16.87 -14.99
CA LYS A 238 -1.00 16.89 -16.30
C LYS A 238 0.51 16.76 -16.14
N ASP A 239 1.08 17.58 -15.26
CA ASP A 239 2.53 17.58 -14.97
C ASP A 239 2.98 16.22 -14.45
N MET A 240 2.29 15.67 -13.45
CA MET A 240 2.65 14.35 -12.87
C MET A 240 2.47 13.19 -13.86
N LEU A 241 1.45 13.21 -14.73
CA LEU A 241 1.31 12.21 -15.78
C LEU A 241 2.41 12.34 -16.83
N GLY A 242 2.85 13.56 -17.14
CA GLY A 242 4.02 13.83 -17.97
C GLY A 242 5.30 13.25 -17.38
N ASP A 243 5.53 13.43 -16.07
CA ASP A 243 6.67 12.85 -15.37
C ASP A 243 6.65 11.31 -15.43
N ILE A 244 5.49 10.70 -15.20
CA ILE A 244 5.32 9.23 -15.30
C ILE A 244 5.57 8.77 -16.74
N ALA A 245 5.11 9.51 -17.75
CA ALA A 245 5.33 9.18 -19.15
C ALA A 245 6.82 9.17 -19.50
N ILE A 246 7.56 10.19 -19.09
CA ILE A 246 9.00 10.29 -19.30
C ILE A 246 9.74 9.14 -18.59
N LEU A 247 9.40 8.88 -17.32
CA LEU A 247 10.03 7.83 -16.53
C LEU A 247 9.80 6.43 -17.11
N THR A 248 8.61 6.18 -17.64
CA THR A 248 8.20 4.87 -18.17
C THR A 248 8.43 4.72 -19.68
N GLY A 249 8.88 5.77 -20.35
CA GLY A 249 9.07 5.81 -21.80
C GLY A 249 7.77 5.79 -22.61
N ALA A 250 6.62 6.14 -22.02
CA ALA A 250 5.35 6.24 -22.75
C ALA A 250 5.43 7.41 -23.75
N LYS A 251 4.99 7.20 -25.00
CA LYS A 251 5.06 8.25 -26.02
C LYS A 251 4.01 9.34 -25.83
N TYR A 252 2.84 8.96 -25.30
CA TYR A 252 1.71 9.87 -25.18
C TYR A 252 1.07 9.77 -23.79
N VAL A 253 0.68 10.92 -23.26
CA VAL A 253 -0.36 11.04 -22.23
C VAL A 253 -1.62 11.50 -22.94
N ILE A 254 -2.63 10.64 -23.02
CA ILE A 254 -3.81 10.96 -23.84
C ILE A 254 -4.59 12.10 -23.19
N ASN A 255 -4.74 13.21 -23.91
CA ASN A 255 -5.48 14.39 -23.47
C ASN A 255 -6.29 14.97 -24.63
N ASP A 256 -6.99 16.09 -24.41
CA ASP A 256 -7.80 16.75 -25.44
C ASP A 256 -6.98 17.62 -26.41
N GLU A 257 -5.73 17.94 -26.06
CA GLU A 257 -4.84 18.81 -26.83
C GLU A 257 -4.08 18.03 -27.92
N LEU A 258 -3.86 16.73 -27.68
CA LEU A 258 -3.23 15.82 -28.64
C LEU A 258 -4.24 15.33 -29.68
N ALA A 259 -3.81 15.28 -30.95
CA ALA A 259 -4.60 14.74 -32.06
C ALA A 259 -4.65 13.20 -32.11
N VAL A 260 -4.11 12.52 -31.09
CA VAL A 260 -4.02 11.05 -31.03
C VAL A 260 -5.24 10.49 -30.30
N LYS A 261 -5.98 9.59 -30.94
CA LYS A 261 -7.11 8.88 -30.32
C LYS A 261 -6.62 7.62 -29.61
N MET A 262 -7.33 7.21 -28.56
CA MET A 262 -7.05 5.96 -27.84
C MET A 262 -7.09 4.73 -28.76
N GLU A 263 -7.98 4.76 -29.75
CA GLU A 263 -8.22 3.68 -30.71
C GLU A 263 -7.03 3.43 -31.63
N ASP A 264 -6.21 4.47 -31.86
CA ASP A 264 -5.08 4.45 -32.80
C ASP A 264 -3.75 4.07 -32.11
N LEU A 265 -3.76 3.85 -30.80
CA LEU A 265 -2.56 3.53 -30.05
C LEU A 265 -2.04 2.12 -30.35
N THR A 266 -0.73 2.03 -30.45
CA THR A 266 0.01 0.77 -30.57
C THR A 266 0.67 0.41 -29.24
N LEU A 267 1.13 -0.84 -29.10
CA LEU A 267 1.84 -1.27 -27.89
C LEU A 267 3.15 -0.49 -27.66
N ASP A 268 3.77 0.02 -28.73
CA ASP A 268 5.00 0.81 -28.67
C ASP A 268 4.77 2.24 -28.17
N ASP A 269 3.52 2.67 -28.06
CA ASP A 269 3.17 3.99 -27.55
C ASP A 269 2.95 3.97 -26.02
N LEU A 270 2.75 2.78 -25.45
CA LEU A 270 2.56 2.57 -24.02
C LEU A 270 3.90 2.62 -23.28
N GLY A 271 3.87 3.09 -22.04
CA GLY A 271 5.02 3.00 -21.15
C GLY A 271 5.30 1.57 -20.71
N THR A 272 6.48 1.33 -20.16
CA THR A 272 6.82 0.05 -19.56
C THR A 272 7.63 0.22 -18.28
N ALA A 273 7.59 -0.79 -17.42
CA ALA A 273 8.39 -0.86 -16.21
C ALA A 273 8.84 -2.31 -15.99
N LYS A 274 9.92 -2.51 -15.24
CA LYS A 274 10.37 -3.85 -14.84
C LYS A 274 9.36 -4.51 -13.90
N ASN A 275 8.94 -3.79 -12.86
CA ASN A 275 7.97 -4.24 -11.87
C ASN A 275 7.03 -3.09 -11.47
N ILE A 276 5.78 -3.43 -11.14
CA ILE A 276 4.80 -2.49 -10.57
C ILE A 276 4.15 -3.15 -9.35
N ARG A 277 3.99 -2.36 -8.28
CA ARG A 277 3.20 -2.72 -7.10
C ARG A 277 2.14 -1.68 -6.79
N ILE A 278 0.94 -2.15 -6.44
CA ILE A 278 -0.20 -1.30 -6.10
C ILE A 278 -0.88 -1.88 -4.85
N THR A 279 -1.12 -1.02 -3.87
CA THR A 279 -1.76 -1.31 -2.58
C THR A 279 -3.06 -0.53 -2.41
#